data_AF-A0A938HF02-F1
#
_entry.id   AF-A0A938HF02-F1
#
_cell.length_a   1.000
_cell.length_b   1.000
_cell.length_c   1.000
_cell.angle_alpha   90.00
_cell.angle_beta   90.00
_cell.angle_gamma   90.00
#
_symmetry.space_group_name_H-M   'P 1'
#
loop_
_entity.id
_entity.type
_entity.pdbx_description
1 polymer ?
#
loop_
_entity_poly.entity_id
_entity_poly.type
_entity_poly.pdbx_seq_one_letter_code
_entity_poly.pdbx_strand_id
1 'polypeptide(L)'
;MEESNKPLSNRGKMMRMLLSIIGVLLILIVVCSICSEQTRSFYCLSEGKCVTVWKRYGDKCYIVLDKYNGIFKPSDNYIKTSNMAAIVDVIWTEDNRLLIDTEDNVEIVQPHSDKNYVIERYSKAKVLNDSRYTYFDGKYSRYNEQVNYIRLYVKENYATDRANKKIK
;
A
#
# COMPACT_ATOMS: atom_id res chain seq x y z
N MET A 1 55.90 50.62 19.20
CA MET A 1 55.54 49.41 18.43
C MET A 1 54.22 48.94 18.99
N GLU A 2 53.11 49.26 18.33
CA GLU A 2 51.78 48.84 18.75
C GLU A 2 51.20 47.98 17.63
N GLU A 3 51.22 46.66 17.83
CA GLU A 3 50.68 45.68 16.89
C GLU A 3 49.15 45.70 16.98
N SER A 4 48.53 46.21 15.91
CA SER A 4 47.09 46.13 15.68
C SER A 4 46.68 44.69 15.37
N ASN A 5 46.29 43.95 16.40
CA ASN A 5 45.59 42.67 16.25
C ASN A 5 44.16 42.93 15.74
N LYS A 6 43.97 42.90 14.41
CA LYS A 6 42.63 42.93 13.81
C LYS A 6 41.92 41.59 14.08
N PRO A 7 40.73 41.59 14.71
CA PRO A 7 39.98 40.36 14.91
C PRO A 7 39.52 39.82 13.54
N LEU A 8 40.03 38.65 13.16
CA LEU A 8 39.56 37.93 11.98
C LEU A 8 38.04 37.75 12.06
N SER A 9 37.36 38.33 11.07
CA SER A 9 35.91 38.47 10.91
C SER A 9 35.09 37.24 11.33
N ASN A 10 34.51 37.29 12.54
CA ASN A 10 33.50 36.34 13.03
C ASN A 10 32.27 36.24 12.10
N ARG A 11 32.00 37.29 11.28
CA ARG A 11 30.92 37.32 10.30
C ARG A 11 31.02 36.23 9.22
N GLY A 12 32.23 35.93 8.75
CA GLY A 12 32.43 34.92 7.70
C GLY A 12 32.13 33.50 8.17
N LYS A 13 32.48 33.17 9.42
CA LYS A 13 32.19 31.87 10.04
C LYS A 13 30.69 31.71 10.31
N MET A 14 30.05 32.77 10.81
CA MET A 14 28.61 32.79 11.10
C MET A 14 27.75 32.66 9.83
N MET A 15 28.14 33.30 8.73
CA MET A 15 27.43 33.20 7.45
C MET A 15 27.51 31.79 6.83
N ARG A 16 28.67 31.12 6.94
CA ARG A 16 28.82 29.72 6.51
C ARG A 16 27.94 28.77 7.33
N MET A 17 27.85 29.00 8.65
CA MET A 17 27.01 28.22 9.54
C MET A 17 25.51 28.37 9.20
N LEU A 18 25.07 29.61 8.93
CA LEU A 18 23.69 29.89 8.51
C LEU A 18 23.34 29.23 7.17
N LEU A 19 24.24 29.30 6.18
CA LEU A 19 24.05 28.63 4.89
C LEU A 19 23.93 27.10 5.05
N SER A 20 24.76 26.49 5.90
CA SER A 20 24.67 25.06 6.19
C SER A 20 23.34 24.70 6.86
N ILE A 21 22.86 25.50 7.81
CA ILE A 21 21.58 25.28 8.49
C ILE A 21 20.42 25.37 7.49
N ILE A 22 20.40 26.40 6.64
CA ILE A 22 19.37 26.57 5.61
C ILE A 22 19.39 25.38 4.64
N GLY A 23 20.57 24.91 4.24
CA GLY A 23 20.72 23.74 3.39
C GLY A 23 20.12 22.47 4.01
N VAL A 24 20.39 22.22 5.29
CA VAL A 24 19.80 21.09 6.04
C VAL A 24 18.28 21.24 6.16
N LEU A 25 17.79 22.45 6.41
CA LEU A 25 16.36 22.72 6.53
C LEU A 25 15.61 22.45 5.21
N LEU A 26 16.19 22.86 4.08
CA LEU A 26 15.64 22.58 2.75
C LEU A 26 15.57 21.08 2.46
N ILE A 27 16.60 20.32 2.82
CA ILE A 27 16.60 18.86 2.68
C ILE A 27 15.50 18.24 3.55
N LEU A 28 15.36 18.69 4.80
CA LEU A 28 14.30 18.22 5.70
C LEU A 28 12.91 18.53 5.15
N ILE A 29 12.68 19.70 4.57
CA ILE A 29 11.40 20.07 3.95
C ILE A 29 11.09 19.12 2.79
N VAL A 30 12.05 18.85 1.90
CA VAL A 30 11.87 17.93 0.77
C VAL A 30 11.54 16.52 1.26
N VAL A 31 12.27 16.02 2.27
CA VAL A 31 12.01 14.69 2.87
C VAL A 31 10.61 14.65 3.52
N CYS A 32 10.23 15.68 4.28
CA CYS A 32 8.92 15.79 4.90
C CYS A 32 7.80 15.79 3.85
N SER A 33 7.92 16.59 2.78
CA SER A 33 6.93 16.62 1.70
C SER A 33 6.72 15.24 1.05
N ILE A 34 7.79 14.48 0.83
CA ILE A 34 7.71 13.11 0.27
C ILE A 34 7.06 12.12 1.28
N CYS A 35 7.24 12.35 2.58
CA CYS A 35 6.63 11.54 3.63
C CYS A 35 5.14 11.87 3.86
N SER A 36 4.74 13.13 3.69
CA SER A 36 3.38 13.60 3.95
C SER A 36 2.34 13.09 2.96
N GLU A 37 2.71 12.78 1.72
CA GLU A 37 1.78 12.33 0.66
C GLU A 37 1.63 10.80 0.56
N GLN A 38 1.67 10.11 1.70
CA GLN A 38 1.55 8.66 1.79
C GLN A 38 0.33 8.27 2.61
N THR A 39 -0.84 8.17 1.98
CA THR A 39 -2.04 7.66 2.69
C THR A 39 -1.99 6.13 2.73
N ARG A 40 -1.85 5.58 3.94
CA ARG A 40 -1.98 4.14 4.22
C ARG A 40 -3.28 3.89 4.97
N SER A 41 -4.01 2.87 4.54
CA SER A 41 -5.20 2.36 5.21
C SER A 41 -5.02 0.88 5.49
N PHE A 42 -5.45 0.44 6.67
CA PHE A 42 -5.38 -0.96 7.09
C PHE A 42 -6.80 -1.49 7.22
N TYR A 43 -7.09 -2.59 6.55
CA TYR A 43 -8.40 -3.23 6.60
C TYR A 43 -8.23 -4.65 7.09
N CYS A 44 -8.89 -5.00 8.20
CA CYS A 44 -8.74 -6.29 8.85
C CYS A 44 -10.10 -6.95 9.07
N LEU A 45 -10.15 -8.26 8.84
CA LEU A 45 -11.23 -9.13 9.31
C LEU A 45 -10.96 -9.56 10.76
N SER A 46 -11.99 -10.08 11.44
CA SER A 46 -11.91 -10.54 12.84
C SER A 46 -10.90 -11.67 13.06
N GLU A 47 -10.55 -12.42 12.02
CA GLU A 47 -9.62 -13.56 12.07
C GLU A 47 -8.14 -13.16 11.87
N GLY A 48 -7.82 -11.86 11.94
CA GLY A 48 -6.44 -11.37 11.76
C GLY A 48 -5.98 -11.25 10.30
N LYS A 49 -6.83 -11.62 9.34
CA LYS A 49 -6.62 -11.40 7.91
C LYS A 49 -6.68 -9.90 7.61
N CYS A 50 -5.54 -9.31 7.32
CA CYS A 50 -5.40 -7.87 7.10
C CYS A 50 -4.85 -7.57 5.69
N VAL A 51 -5.19 -6.39 5.19
CA VAL A 51 -4.65 -5.83 3.96
C VAL A 51 -4.29 -4.37 4.20
N THR A 52 -3.14 -3.96 3.71
CA THR A 52 -2.74 -2.55 3.66
C THR A 52 -2.97 -2.01 2.25
N VAL A 53 -3.71 -0.92 2.14
CA VAL A 53 -3.82 -0.13 0.91
C VAL A 53 -2.96 1.11 1.09
N TRP A 54 -1.89 1.21 0.31
CA TRP A 54 -0.95 2.32 0.35
C TRP A 54 -0.96 3.09 -0.97
N LYS A 55 -1.67 4.21 -0.96
CA LYS A 55 -1.68 5.15 -2.08
C LYS A 55 -0.48 6.09 -2.02
N ARG A 56 0.05 6.38 -3.20
CA ARG A 56 1.22 7.24 -3.40
C ARG A 56 0.98 8.21 -4.55
N TYR A 57 1.76 9.29 -4.53
CA TYR A 57 1.84 10.25 -5.62
C TYR A 57 2.12 9.60 -6.97
N GLY A 58 1.57 10.18 -8.03
CA GLY A 58 1.75 9.72 -9.41
C GLY A 58 0.92 8.49 -9.75
N ASP A 59 -0.29 8.41 -9.20
CA ASP A 59 -1.27 7.35 -9.47
C ASP A 59 -0.77 5.93 -9.18
N LYS A 60 -0.06 5.76 -8.06
CA LYS A 60 0.51 4.46 -7.64
C LYS A 60 -0.13 4.00 -6.35
N CYS A 61 -0.78 2.86 -6.38
CA CYS A 61 -1.33 2.20 -5.21
C CYS A 61 -0.67 0.82 -5.02
N TYR A 62 -0.25 0.54 -3.79
CA TYR A 62 0.28 -0.76 -3.39
C TYR A 62 -0.72 -1.41 -2.42
N ILE A 63 -1.20 -2.60 -2.76
CA ILE A 63 -2.00 -3.43 -1.87
C ILE A 63 -1.05 -4.51 -1.33
N VAL A 64 -0.80 -4.46 -0.03
CA VAL A 64 0.12 -5.37 0.67
C VAL A 64 -0.69 -6.28 1.57
N LEU A 65 -0.34 -7.56 1.57
CA LEU A 65 -0.91 -8.53 2.49
C LEU A 65 -0.36 -8.25 3.89
N ASP A 66 -1.23 -8.27 4.89
CA ASP A 66 -0.96 -7.86 6.26
C ASP A 66 -0.76 -6.34 6.46
N LYS A 67 -0.58 -5.96 7.73
CA LYS A 67 -0.28 -4.58 8.12
C LYS A 67 1.16 -4.24 7.73
N TYR A 68 1.31 -3.27 6.83
CA TYR A 68 2.60 -2.80 6.35
C TYR A 68 2.89 -1.37 6.82
N ASN A 69 3.82 -1.24 7.76
CA ASN A 69 4.28 0.06 8.31
C ASN A 69 5.65 0.49 7.76
N GLY A 70 6.16 -0.20 6.73
CA GLY A 70 7.46 0.13 6.16
C GLY A 70 7.46 1.51 5.49
N ILE A 71 8.59 2.22 5.62
CA ILE A 71 8.79 3.56 5.06
C ILE A 71 8.91 3.49 3.53
N PHE A 72 9.61 2.49 3.03
CA PHE A 72 9.83 2.27 1.60
C PHE A 72 8.75 1.37 1.00
N LYS A 73 8.66 1.32 -0.34
CA LYS A 73 7.75 0.39 -1.01
C LYS A 73 8.06 -1.05 -0.58
N PRO A 74 7.07 -1.95 -0.50
CA PRO A 74 7.33 -3.37 -0.34
C PRO A 74 8.26 -3.87 -1.46
N SER A 75 9.21 -4.73 -1.12
CA SER A 75 10.13 -5.36 -2.08
C SER A 75 9.44 -6.45 -2.89
N ASP A 76 8.51 -7.17 -2.27
CA ASP A 76 7.86 -8.37 -2.79
C ASP A 76 6.49 -8.58 -2.13
N ASN A 77 5.72 -9.56 -2.62
CA ASN A 77 4.41 -9.97 -2.09
C ASN A 77 3.37 -8.84 -1.99
N TYR A 78 3.19 -8.11 -3.09
CA TYR A 78 2.22 -7.02 -3.16
C TYR A 78 1.57 -6.95 -4.54
N ILE A 79 0.46 -6.24 -4.61
CA ILE A 79 -0.24 -5.90 -5.85
C ILE A 79 0.00 -4.41 -6.09
N LYS A 80 0.42 -4.05 -7.29
CA LYS A 80 0.53 -2.67 -7.74
C LYS A 80 -0.59 -2.36 -8.71
N THR A 81 -1.26 -1.24 -8.43
CA THR A 81 -2.40 -0.74 -9.18
C THR A 81 -2.40 0.79 -9.19
N SER A 82 -3.44 1.38 -9.77
CA SER A 82 -3.70 2.82 -9.80
C SER A 82 -4.46 3.28 -8.55
N ASN A 83 -4.36 4.56 -8.18
CA ASN A 83 -5.21 5.12 -7.12
C ASN A 83 -6.69 5.23 -7.54
N MET A 84 -6.95 5.11 -8.84
CA MET A 84 -8.27 5.15 -9.46
C MET A 84 -8.85 3.76 -9.74
N ALA A 85 -8.14 2.69 -9.36
CA ALA A 85 -8.68 1.34 -9.47
C ALA A 85 -10.04 1.26 -8.78
N ALA A 86 -11.00 0.62 -9.44
CA ALA A 86 -12.38 0.65 -8.99
C ALA A 86 -12.57 -0.28 -7.79
N ILE A 87 -12.49 -1.59 -8.03
CA ILE A 87 -12.76 -2.61 -7.03
C ILE A 87 -11.70 -3.71 -7.13
N VAL A 88 -11.17 -4.10 -5.97
CA VAL A 88 -10.25 -5.24 -5.84
C VAL A 88 -10.74 -6.12 -4.71
N ASP A 89 -11.16 -7.34 -5.05
CA ASP A 89 -11.50 -8.37 -4.07
C ASP A 89 -10.24 -9.19 -3.76
N VAL A 90 -9.88 -9.24 -2.48
CA VAL A 90 -8.80 -10.08 -1.94
C VAL A 90 -9.44 -11.28 -1.26
N ILE A 91 -9.21 -12.47 -1.79
CA ILE A 91 -9.91 -13.69 -1.38
C ILE A 91 -8.91 -14.68 -0.78
N TRP A 92 -9.10 -15.04 0.48
CA TRP A 92 -8.29 -16.06 1.16
C TRP A 92 -8.85 -17.44 0.85
N THR A 93 -7.97 -18.32 0.38
CA THR A 93 -8.28 -19.72 0.09
C THR A 93 -7.70 -20.64 1.15
N GLU A 94 -8.19 -21.88 1.21
CA GLU A 94 -7.72 -22.90 2.16
C GLU A 94 -6.32 -23.43 1.82
N ASP A 95 -5.91 -23.37 0.55
CA ASP A 95 -4.62 -23.87 0.07
C ASP A 95 -3.51 -22.81 0.12
N ASN A 96 -3.64 -21.85 1.05
CA ASN A 96 -2.69 -20.76 1.24
C ASN A 96 -2.43 -19.92 -0.02
N ARG A 97 -3.42 -19.81 -0.92
CA ARG A 97 -3.39 -18.83 -2.01
C ARG A 97 -4.24 -17.61 -1.68
N LEU A 98 -3.87 -16.49 -2.26
CA LEU A 98 -4.66 -15.27 -2.25
C LEU A 98 -5.09 -14.96 -3.67
N LEU A 99 -6.39 -15.07 -3.93
CA LEU A 99 -6.95 -14.76 -5.23
C LEU A 99 -7.34 -13.28 -5.27
N ILE A 100 -6.89 -12.61 -6.32
CA ILE A 100 -7.18 -11.20 -6.59
C ILE A 100 -8.17 -11.15 -7.74
N ASP A 101 -9.42 -10.80 -7.43
CA ASP A 101 -10.44 -10.54 -8.43
C ASP A 101 -10.61 -9.03 -8.64
N THR A 102 -10.39 -8.61 -9.87
CA THR A 102 -10.44 -7.21 -10.26
C THR A 102 -10.52 -7.12 -11.78
N GLU A 103 -11.32 -6.17 -12.25
CA GLU A 103 -11.42 -5.85 -13.68
C GLU A 103 -10.18 -5.11 -14.18
N ASP A 104 -9.46 -4.42 -13.28
CA ASP A 104 -8.31 -3.60 -13.64
C ASP A 104 -7.06 -4.44 -13.93
N ASN A 105 -6.18 -3.88 -14.76
CA ASN A 105 -4.85 -4.44 -14.99
C ASN A 105 -3.95 -4.10 -13.79
N VAL A 106 -3.84 -5.05 -12.86
CA VAL A 106 -2.90 -5.00 -11.74
C VAL A 106 -1.64 -5.80 -12.02
N GLU A 107 -0.52 -5.31 -11.51
CA GLU A 107 0.77 -6.00 -11.47
C GLU A 107 0.87 -6.76 -10.14
N ILE A 108 1.08 -8.07 -10.20
CA ILE A 108 1.27 -8.91 -9.02
C ILE A 108 2.76 -9.19 -8.87
N VAL A 109 3.37 -8.73 -7.77
CA VAL A 109 4.76 -8.98 -7.45
C VAL A 109 4.84 -10.10 -6.42
N GLN A 110 5.31 -11.26 -6.87
CA GLN A 110 5.42 -12.47 -6.06
C GLN A 110 6.48 -12.32 -4.95
N PRO A 111 6.38 -13.10 -3.86
CA PRO A 111 7.43 -13.18 -2.84
C PRO A 111 8.75 -13.73 -3.41
N HIS A 112 9.88 -13.24 -2.91
CA HIS A 112 11.23 -13.68 -3.32
C HIS A 112 11.69 -14.97 -2.61
N SER A 113 11.06 -15.33 -1.50
CA SER A 113 11.31 -16.55 -0.72
C SER A 113 9.95 -17.18 -0.33
N ASP A 114 9.94 -18.41 0.20
CA ASP A 114 8.75 -19.13 0.70
C ASP A 114 7.99 -18.37 1.81
N LYS A 115 7.37 -17.25 1.48
CA LYS A 115 6.35 -16.61 2.31
C LYS A 115 5.06 -17.40 2.17
N ASN A 116 4.25 -17.34 3.22
CA ASN A 116 3.08 -18.21 3.45
C ASN A 116 1.98 -18.17 2.37
N TYR A 117 1.97 -17.20 1.44
CA TYR A 117 0.90 -17.09 0.45
C TYR A 117 1.40 -16.81 -0.96
N VAL A 118 0.82 -17.51 -1.95
CA VAL A 118 0.97 -17.21 -3.37
C VAL A 118 -0.18 -16.31 -3.82
N ILE A 119 0.13 -15.14 -4.39
CA ILE A 119 -0.88 -14.24 -4.94
C ILE A 119 -1.18 -14.64 -6.38
N GLU A 120 -2.43 -14.97 -6.70
CA GLU A 120 -2.84 -15.29 -8.07
C GLU A 120 -4.01 -14.42 -8.51
N ARG A 121 -4.08 -14.14 -9.81
CA ARG A 121 -5.25 -13.48 -10.39
C ARG A 121 -6.40 -14.48 -10.46
N TYR A 122 -7.57 -14.12 -9.94
CA TYR A 122 -8.76 -14.97 -9.95
C TYR A 122 -9.13 -15.44 -11.37
N SER A 123 -8.99 -14.56 -12.37
CA SER A 123 -9.33 -14.87 -13.76
C SER A 123 -8.42 -15.90 -14.43
N LYS A 124 -7.23 -16.20 -13.89
CA LYS A 124 -6.30 -17.20 -14.46
C LYS A 124 -6.92 -18.60 -14.53
N ALA A 125 -7.78 -18.94 -13.57
CA ALA A 125 -8.50 -20.21 -13.51
C ALA A 125 -10.00 -19.96 -13.28
N LYS A 126 -10.58 -18.98 -14.00
CA LYS A 126 -11.92 -18.44 -13.73
C LYS A 126 -12.98 -19.51 -13.55
N VAL A 127 -13.10 -20.46 -14.50
CA VAL A 127 -14.13 -21.52 -14.44
C VAL A 127 -14.02 -22.37 -13.18
N LEU A 128 -12.80 -22.75 -12.79
CA LEU A 128 -12.54 -23.53 -11.58
C LEU A 128 -12.84 -22.70 -10.32
N ASN A 129 -12.41 -21.43 -10.32
CA ASN A 129 -12.62 -20.54 -9.19
C ASN A 129 -14.09 -20.17 -9.00
N ASP A 130 -14.84 -19.93 -10.09
CA ASP A 130 -16.28 -19.70 -10.07
C ASP A 130 -16.98 -20.91 -9.43
N SER A 131 -16.64 -22.12 -9.87
CA SER A 131 -17.21 -23.37 -9.33
C SER A 131 -16.90 -23.61 -7.85
N ARG A 132 -15.78 -23.10 -7.33
CA ARG A 132 -15.36 -23.30 -5.94
C ARG A 132 -15.86 -22.23 -5.00
N TYR A 133 -15.81 -20.98 -5.43
CA TYR A 133 -15.93 -19.82 -4.54
C TYR A 133 -17.21 -19.03 -4.74
N THR A 134 -17.98 -19.31 -5.80
CA THR A 134 -19.20 -18.56 -6.09
C THR A 134 -20.42 -19.44 -6.26
N TYR A 135 -21.59 -18.83 -6.10
CA TYR A 135 -22.89 -19.36 -6.48
C TYR A 135 -23.70 -18.29 -7.19
N PHE A 136 -24.71 -18.71 -7.95
CA PHE A 136 -25.65 -17.80 -8.60
C PHE A 136 -26.89 -17.61 -7.73
N ASP A 137 -27.17 -16.37 -7.32
CA ASP A 137 -28.33 -16.04 -6.47
C ASP A 137 -29.65 -15.84 -7.25
N GLY A 138 -29.65 -16.14 -8.55
CA GLY A 138 -30.75 -15.84 -9.47
C GLY A 138 -30.57 -14.53 -10.25
N LYS A 139 -29.66 -13.64 -9.83
CA LYS A 139 -29.41 -12.34 -10.46
C LYS A 139 -27.93 -12.03 -10.68
N TYR A 140 -27.09 -12.38 -9.71
CA TYR A 140 -25.66 -12.10 -9.69
C TYR A 140 -24.87 -13.33 -9.23
N SER A 141 -23.62 -13.41 -9.67
CA SER A 141 -22.64 -14.29 -9.02
C SER A 141 -22.25 -13.68 -7.68
N ARG A 142 -22.30 -14.48 -6.63
CA ARG A 142 -21.98 -14.11 -5.25
C ARG A 142 -20.92 -15.05 -4.73
N TYR A 143 -20.01 -14.57 -3.89
CA TYR A 143 -19.14 -15.48 -3.17
C TYR A 143 -19.94 -16.33 -2.18
N ASN A 144 -19.56 -17.60 -2.05
CA ASN A 144 -20.11 -18.50 -1.04
C ASN A 144 -19.88 -17.93 0.36
N GLU A 145 -20.82 -18.17 1.30
CA GLU A 145 -20.74 -17.57 2.65
C GLU A 145 -19.48 -17.96 3.43
N GLN A 146 -18.91 -19.12 3.11
CA GLN A 146 -17.68 -19.64 3.72
C GLN A 146 -16.42 -18.94 3.21
N VAL A 147 -16.50 -18.20 2.10
CA VAL A 147 -15.35 -17.51 1.50
C VAL A 147 -15.02 -16.28 2.31
N ASN A 148 -13.78 -16.23 2.76
CA ASN A 148 -13.22 -15.06 3.42
C ASN A 148 -12.64 -14.13 2.37
N TYR A 149 -13.22 -12.94 2.23
CA TYR A 149 -12.71 -11.91 1.34
C TYR A 149 -12.85 -10.51 1.94
N ILE A 150 -11.98 -9.62 1.48
CA ILE A 150 -12.09 -8.19 1.66
C ILE A 150 -12.32 -7.59 0.28
N ARG A 151 -13.38 -6.79 0.14
CA ARG A 151 -13.59 -5.96 -1.05
C ARG A 151 -13.01 -4.58 -0.80
N LEU A 152 -12.03 -4.20 -1.59
CA LEU A 152 -11.38 -2.89 -1.54
C LEU A 152 -12.01 -1.97 -2.58
N TYR A 153 -12.50 -0.83 -2.13
CA TYR A 153 -12.89 0.29 -2.97
C TYR A 153 -11.72 1.26 -3.01
N VAL A 154 -10.77 0.96 -3.90
CA VAL A 154 -9.46 1.62 -3.90
C VAL A 154 -9.67 3.10 -4.13
N LYS A 155 -10.39 3.51 -5.17
CA LYS A 155 -10.70 4.92 -5.46
C LYS A 155 -11.30 5.65 -4.26
N GLU A 156 -12.30 5.07 -3.60
CA GLU A 156 -13.07 5.68 -2.50
C GLU A 156 -12.43 5.54 -1.11
N ASN A 157 -11.28 4.86 -0.98
CA ASN A 157 -10.55 4.67 0.29
C ASN A 157 -11.35 3.95 1.40
N TYR A 158 -12.10 2.91 1.06
CA TYR A 158 -12.69 2.05 2.09
C TYR A 158 -12.70 0.58 1.66
N ALA A 159 -13.04 -0.29 2.60
CA ALA A 159 -13.22 -1.70 2.32
C ALA A 159 -14.46 -2.25 3.01
N THR A 160 -14.96 -3.39 2.54
CA THR A 160 -16.06 -4.13 3.17
C THR A 160 -15.69 -5.58 3.39
N ASP A 161 -16.29 -6.19 4.41
CA ASP A 161 -16.25 -7.64 4.63
C ASP A 161 -17.30 -8.39 3.77
N ARG A 162 -17.39 -9.71 3.96
CA ARG A 162 -18.38 -10.58 3.30
C ARG A 162 -19.84 -10.23 3.58
N ALA A 163 -20.12 -9.53 4.68
CA ALA A 163 -21.46 -9.06 5.02
C ALA A 163 -21.77 -7.68 4.42
N ASN A 164 -20.89 -7.16 3.55
CA ASN A 164 -20.92 -5.80 3.01
C ASN A 164 -20.82 -4.71 4.10
N LYS A 165 -20.34 -5.06 5.30
CA LYS A 165 -20.11 -4.10 6.37
C LYS A 165 -18.79 -3.41 6.13
N LYS A 166 -18.77 -2.07 6.20
CA LYS A 166 -17.52 -1.30 6.11
C LYS A 166 -16.58 -1.69 7.25
N ILE A 167 -15.34 -2.00 6.88
CA ILE A 167 -14.25 -2.27 7.82
C ILE A 167 -13.33 -1.04 7.88
N LYS A 168 -12.90 -0.70 9.10
CA LYS A 168 -12.06 0.46 9.39
C LYS A 168 -10.64 0.04 9.74
#